data_AF-A0A925J9M0-F1
#
_entry.id   AF-A0A925J9M0-F1
#
_cell.length_a   1.000
_cell.length_b   1.000
_cell.length_c   1.000
_cell.angle_alpha   90.00
_cell.angle_beta   90.00
_cell.angle_gamma   90.00
#
_symmetry.space_group_name_H-M   'P 1'
#
loop_
_entity.id
_entity.type
_entity.pdbx_description
1 polymer ?
#
loop_
_entity_poly.entity_id
_entity_poly.type
_entity_poly.pdbx_seq_one_letter_code
_entity_poly.pdbx_strand_id
1 'polypeptide(L)'
;MDSSVSLMKALATTLLTEIDSLDDNNSLPGNGSFDLSERVRDFEVKLIRTALLKTGGNQRRAAILLGVKVTTLHNKIKTYGINFIKISV
;
A
#
# COMPACT_ATOMS: atom_id res chain seq x y z
N MET A 1 -0.72 -14.09 -40.33
CA MET A 1 0.30 -13.92 -39.27
C MET A 1 -0.30 -13.36 -37.97
N ASP A 2 -1.46 -12.68 -38.03
CA ASP A 2 -2.07 -12.03 -36.85
C ASP A 2 -2.73 -12.99 -35.84
N SER A 3 -3.14 -14.19 -36.27
CA SER A 3 -3.82 -15.17 -35.41
C SER A 3 -2.93 -15.67 -34.26
N SER A 4 -1.67 -16.03 -34.55
CA SER A 4 -0.72 -16.49 -33.53
C SER A 4 -0.36 -15.40 -32.53
N VAL A 5 -0.24 -14.15 -32.97
CA VAL A 5 0.04 -13.01 -32.10
C VAL A 5 -1.17 -12.71 -31.20
N SER A 6 -2.38 -12.81 -31.75
CA SER A 6 -3.62 -12.64 -30.98
C SER A 6 -3.79 -13.72 -29.91
N LEU A 7 -3.53 -14.98 -30.25
CA LEU A 7 -3.52 -16.11 -29.32
C LEU A 7 -2.48 -15.93 -28.22
N MET A 8 -1.27 -15.50 -28.57
CA MET A 8 -0.21 -15.24 -27.59
C MET A 8 -0.60 -14.09 -26.66
N LYS A 9 -1.24 -13.03 -27.18
CA LYS A 9 -1.75 -11.93 -26.37
C LYS A 9 -2.86 -12.38 -25.42
N ALA A 10 -3.78 -13.20 -25.90
CA ALA A 10 -4.86 -13.78 -25.09
C ALA A 10 -4.29 -14.65 -23.97
N LEU A 11 -3.33 -15.54 -24.28
CA LEU A 11 -2.64 -16.36 -23.28
C LEU A 11 -1.87 -15.51 -22.27
N ALA A 12 -1.16 -14.48 -22.72
CA ALA A 12 -0.45 -13.56 -21.83
C ALA A 12 -1.42 -12.82 -20.90
N THR A 13 -2.58 -12.38 -21.40
CA THR A 13 -3.60 -11.76 -20.55
C THR A 13 -4.19 -12.73 -19.54
N THR A 14 -4.46 -13.98 -19.93
CA THR A 14 -4.97 -15.01 -19.01
C THR A 14 -3.95 -15.37 -17.94
N LEU A 15 -2.67 -15.47 -18.31
CA LEU A 15 -1.59 -15.72 -17.35
C LEU A 15 -1.40 -14.54 -16.40
N LEU A 16 -1.49 -13.30 -16.88
CA LEU A 16 -1.42 -12.12 -16.01
C LEU A 16 -2.57 -12.10 -14.99
N THR A 17 -3.81 -12.38 -15.43
CA THR A 17 -4.95 -12.46 -14.50
C THR A 17 -4.81 -13.59 -13.48
N GLU A 18 -4.25 -14.72 -13.90
CA GLU A 18 -4.03 -15.86 -13.00
C GLU A 18 -2.94 -15.53 -11.97
N ILE A 19 -1.83 -14.91 -12.40
CA ILE A 19 -0.75 -14.46 -11.51
C ILE A 19 -1.28 -13.45 -10.49
N ASP A 20 -2.10 -12.48 -10.92
CA ASP A 20 -2.72 -11.51 -10.02
C ASP A 20 -3.62 -12.21 -8.98
N SER A 21 -4.38 -13.23 -9.41
CA SER A 21 -5.22 -14.02 -8.50
C SER A 21 -4.42 -14.92 -7.54
N LEU A 22 -3.22 -15.36 -7.95
CA LEU A 22 -2.31 -16.14 -7.11
C LEU A 22 -1.59 -15.26 -6.09
N ASP A 23 -1.30 -13.99 -6.42
CA ASP A 23 -0.74 -13.02 -5.47
C ASP A 23 -1.75 -12.65 -4.37
N ASP A 24 -3.05 -12.63 -4.70
CA ASP A 24 -4.12 -12.53 -3.70
C ASP A 24 -4.15 -13.75 -2.75
N ASN A 25 -3.83 -14.96 -3.25
CA ASN A 25 -3.76 -16.17 -2.43
C ASN A 25 -2.44 -16.31 -1.64
N ASN A 26 -1.35 -15.67 -2.08
CA ASN A 26 -0.05 -15.65 -1.38
C ASN A 26 0.06 -14.57 -0.29
N SER A 27 -0.97 -13.74 -0.10
CA SER A 27 -1.09 -12.85 1.07
C SER A 27 -1.77 -13.51 2.28
N LEU A 28 -1.92 -14.83 2.30
CA LEU A 28 -2.35 -15.57 3.49
C LEU A 28 -1.12 -16.07 4.26
N PRO A 29 -0.62 -15.34 5.29
CA PRO A 29 0.11 -16.02 6.36
C PRO A 29 -0.87 -17.02 6.97
N GLY A 30 -0.49 -18.31 6.93
CA GLY A 30 -1.43 -19.43 6.95
C GLY A 30 -2.47 -19.44 8.08
N ASN A 31 -3.67 -19.94 7.78
CA ASN A 31 -4.73 -20.26 8.75
C ASN A 31 -5.02 -19.19 9.83
N GLY A 32 -4.67 -17.93 9.58
CA GLY A 32 -4.96 -16.80 10.46
C GLY A 32 -6.15 -16.03 9.91
N SER A 33 -7.12 -15.77 10.78
CA SER A 33 -8.26 -14.88 10.53
C SER A 33 -7.88 -13.64 9.70
N PHE A 34 -8.68 -13.31 8.69
CA PHE A 34 -8.62 -12.05 7.94
C PHE A 34 -8.97 -10.88 8.90
N ASP A 35 -8.01 -10.42 9.70
CA ASP A 35 -8.23 -9.36 10.69
C ASP A 35 -8.27 -8.01 9.98
N LEU A 36 -9.47 -7.44 9.90
CA LEU A 36 -9.72 -6.09 9.38
C LEU A 36 -8.77 -5.07 10.03
N SER A 37 -8.44 -5.24 11.31
CA SER A 37 -7.61 -4.33 12.08
C SER A 37 -6.18 -4.26 11.52
N GLU A 38 -5.61 -5.41 11.13
CA GLU A 38 -4.28 -5.49 10.52
C GLU A 38 -4.29 -4.85 9.12
N ARG A 39 -5.31 -5.14 8.31
CA ARG A 39 -5.40 -4.57 6.96
C ARG A 39 -5.59 -3.06 6.96
N VAL A 40 -6.41 -2.55 7.89
CA VAL A 40 -6.58 -1.11 8.13
C VAL A 40 -5.26 -0.49 8.59
N ARG A 41 -4.51 -1.15 9.48
CA ARG A 41 -3.20 -0.69 9.93
C ARG A 41 -2.22 -0.52 8.76
N ASP A 42 -2.11 -1.52 7.90
CA ASP A 42 -1.21 -1.47 6.74
C ASP A 42 -1.57 -0.33 5.78
N PHE A 43 -2.87 -0.16 5.52
CA PHE A 43 -3.37 0.93 4.69
C PHE A 43 -3.04 2.29 5.30
N GLU A 44 -3.30 2.47 6.60
CA GLU A 44 -2.98 3.71 7.31
C GLU A 44 -1.47 4.02 7.31
N VAL A 45 -0.61 3.01 7.50
CA VAL A 45 0.85 3.18 7.46
C VAL A 45 1.30 3.70 6.10
N LYS A 46 0.81 3.09 5.01
CA LYS A 46 1.11 3.53 3.64
C LYS A 46 0.65 4.97 3.44
N LEU A 47 -0.58 5.29 3.84
CA LEU A 47 -1.16 6.61 3.66
C LEU A 47 -0.39 7.70 4.44
N ILE A 48 0.00 7.42 5.68
CA ILE A 48 0.82 8.32 6.51
C ILE A 48 2.19 8.57 5.87
N ARG A 49 2.88 7.50 5.40
CA ARG A 49 4.17 7.64 4.72
C ARG A 49 4.07 8.51 3.46
N THR A 50 3.05 8.29 2.64
CA THR A 50 2.81 9.11 1.45
C THR A 50 2.56 10.57 1.79
N ALA A 51 1.77 10.85 2.83
CA ALA A 51 1.53 12.22 3.27
C ALA A 51 2.81 12.90 3.76
N LEU A 52 3.64 12.19 4.54
CA LEU A 52 4.94 12.71 5.00
C LEU A 52 5.89 12.95 3.83
N LEU A 53 5.96 12.07 2.84
CA LEU A 53 6.77 12.26 1.64
C LEU A 53 6.34 13.52 0.87
N LYS A 54 5.03 13.68 0.62
CA LYS A 54 4.47 14.85 -0.09
C LYS A 54 4.72 16.17 0.65
N THR A 55 4.92 16.14 1.97
CA THR A 55 5.15 17.33 2.78
C THR A 55 6.60 17.49 3.24
N GLY A 56 7.51 16.67 2.74
CA GLY A 56 8.92 16.70 3.12
C GLY A 56 9.18 16.40 4.60
N GLY A 57 8.34 15.58 5.23
CA GLY A 57 8.41 15.21 6.64
C GLY A 57 7.70 16.18 7.58
N ASN A 58 7.07 17.24 7.08
CA ASN A 58 6.33 18.18 7.92
C ASN A 58 5.01 17.53 8.40
N GLN A 59 5.01 17.04 9.64
CA GLN A 59 3.87 16.37 10.26
C GLN A 59 2.62 17.26 10.31
N ARG A 60 2.77 18.57 10.56
CA ARG A 60 1.62 19.49 10.59
C ARG A 60 0.95 19.57 9.21
N ARG A 61 1.74 19.71 8.15
CA ARG A 61 1.22 19.72 6.76
C ARG A 61 0.66 18.35 6.36
N ALA A 62 1.29 17.25 6.81
CA ALA A 62 0.81 15.90 6.53
C ALA A 62 -0.53 15.63 7.22
N ALA A 63 -0.70 16.08 8.46
CA ALA A 63 -1.95 15.96 9.19
C ALA A 63 -3.09 16.72 8.50
N ILE A 64 -2.82 17.94 8.03
CA ILE A 64 -3.77 18.73 7.23
C ILE A 64 -4.13 17.98 5.94
N LEU A 65 -3.15 17.43 5.22
CA LEU A 65 -3.37 16.67 3.99
C LEU A 65 -4.23 15.42 4.22
N LEU A 66 -4.08 14.77 5.38
CA LEU A 66 -4.84 13.59 5.78
C LEU A 66 -6.20 13.92 6.42
N GLY A 67 -6.50 15.20 6.69
CA GLY A 67 -7.74 15.60 7.35
C GLY A 67 -7.82 15.19 8.83
N VAL A 68 -6.68 15.03 9.52
CA VAL A 68 -6.62 14.62 10.93
C VAL A 68 -5.92 15.66 11.80
N LYS A 69 -6.13 15.58 13.12
CA LYS A 69 -5.39 16.42 14.08
C LYS A 69 -3.90 16.02 14.07
N VAL A 70 -3.03 17.00 14.28
CA VAL A 70 -1.57 16.78 14.36
C VAL A 70 -1.23 15.79 15.47
N THR A 71 -1.90 15.88 16.62
CA THR A 71 -1.73 14.96 17.76
C THR A 71 -2.14 13.52 17.41
N THR A 72 -3.19 13.34 16.61
CA THR A 72 -3.62 12.02 16.12
C THR A 72 -2.56 11.42 15.19
N LEU A 73 -2.04 12.21 14.25
CA LEU A 73 -0.99 11.76 13.34
C LEU A 73 0.29 11.38 14.12
N HIS A 74 0.70 12.24 15.06
CA HIS A 74 1.86 11.98 15.92
C HIS A 74 1.74 10.67 16.69
N ASN A 75 0.58 10.42 17.30
CA ASN A 75 0.33 9.17 18.01
C ASN A 75 0.36 7.97 17.07
N LYS A 76 -0.28 8.04 15.89
CA LYS A 76 -0.23 6.96 14.90
C LYS A 76 1.19 6.68 14.40
N ILE A 77 2.00 7.71 14.17
CA ILE A 77 3.43 7.56 13.79
C ILE A 77 4.19 6.79 14.88
N LYS A 78 3.97 7.13 16.16
CA LYS A 78 4.59 6.42 17.29
C LYS A 78 4.11 4.98 17.40
N THR A 79 2.79 4.76 17.37
CA THR A 79 2.17 3.44 17.49
C THR A 79 2.62 2.51 16.37
N TYR A 80 2.77 3.01 15.14
CA TYR A 80 3.17 2.21 13.99
C TYR A 80 4.68 2.18 13.72
N GLY A 81 5.49 2.84 14.55
CA GLY A 81 6.95 2.88 14.37
C GLY A 81 7.40 3.46 13.02
N ILE A 82 6.68 4.47 12.52
CA ILE A 82 6.98 5.05 11.19
C ILE A 82 8.19 5.97 11.30
N ASN A 83 9.32 5.51 10.78
CA ASN A 83 10.52 6.32 10.60
C ASN A 83 10.49 7.00 9.23
N PHE A 84 10.51 8.34 9.20
CA PHE A 84 10.61 9.10 7.96
C PHE A 84 12.08 9.36 7.63
N ILE A 85 12.60 8.64 6.64
CA ILE A 85 13.89 8.96 6.01
C ILE A 85 13.56 9.74 4.74
N LYS A 86 14.05 10.98 4.65
CA LYS A 86 13.92 11.79 3.44
C LYS A 86 14.76 11.13 2.34
N ILE A 87 14.12 10.49 1.38
CA ILE A 87 14.80 10.04 0.16
C ILE A 87 15.05 11.31 -0.67
N SER A 88 16.28 11.82 -0.61
CA SER A 88 16.76 12.77 -1.61
C SER A 88 17.06 11.97 -2.87
N VAL A 89 16.30 12.23 -3.93
CA VAL A 89 16.67 11.88 -5.32
C VAL A 89 17.34 13.10 -5.93
#